data_AF-A0A7V7WYY9-F1
#
_entry.id   AF-A0A7V7WYY9-F1
#
_cell.length_a   1.000
_cell.length_b   1.000
_cell.length_c   1.000
_cell.angle_alpha   90.00
_cell.angle_beta   90.00
_cell.angle_gamma   90.00
#
_symmetry.space_group_name_H-M   'P 1'
#
loop_
_entity.id
_entity.type
_entity.pdbx_description
1 polymer ?
#
loop_
_entity_poly.entity_id
_entity_poly.type
_entity_poly.pdbx_seq_one_letter_code
_entity_poly.pdbx_strand_id
1 'polypeptide(L)'
;MEATPFQIVGCVFSQQPASERIDDFAHQARRERAVITAKNAHQATIVKFGATDARLVALACRLVRGGSALRIGFACSASDRATPGKDGARVSSRALAQASDLAASARDGEVLLSAQLAALVLDLTLEFRAREIHLPGGRSAVACVLDEDARTHDGMSTSDAGSPGRSLADATPGGIEQALRDLAAQTEAMQQRQTDLVARQDTLVEEVAQASARLQQLTAQMGAFAEAMAQLELRRAAIDEVQARADAVSHLLGDLQVNFDMLGEQRAVIDDVGEKLARLDFTAQEAHNALRALQRERELAERIGQELKALRSRQAAGKTEAGR
;
A
#
# COMPACT_ATOMS: atom_id res chain seq x y z
N MET A 1 21.45 -9.12 22.36
CA MET A 1 21.24 -8.39 21.08
C MET A 1 19.80 -7.96 21.05
N GLU A 2 19.52 -6.66 21.16
CA GLU A 2 18.16 -6.14 21.02
C GLU A 2 17.71 -6.33 19.57
N ALA A 3 16.71 -7.18 19.34
CA ALA A 3 16.14 -7.38 18.02
C ALA A 3 15.50 -6.06 17.56
N THR A 4 15.96 -5.51 16.44
CA THR A 4 15.41 -4.29 15.87
C THR A 4 13.94 -4.52 15.52
N PRO A 5 13.01 -3.68 16.02
CA PRO A 5 11.59 -3.85 15.72
C PRO A 5 11.35 -3.68 14.23
N PHE A 6 10.72 -4.67 13.60
CA PHE A 6 10.36 -4.64 12.19
C PHE A 6 8.84 -4.70 12.02
N GLN A 7 8.36 -4.39 10.82
CA GLN A 7 6.95 -4.49 10.48
C GLN A 7 6.72 -5.72 9.63
N ILE A 8 5.75 -6.56 9.99
CA ILE A 8 5.32 -7.71 9.20
C ILE A 8 4.02 -7.35 8.49
N VAL A 9 4.01 -7.47 7.17
CA VAL A 9 2.82 -7.31 6.34
C VAL A 9 2.45 -8.69 5.78
N GLY A 10 1.24 -9.15 6.06
CA GLY A 10 0.69 -10.40 5.55
C GLY A 10 -0.51 -10.14 4.65
N CYS A 11 -0.57 -10.84 3.53
CA CYS A 11 -1.76 -10.93 2.69
C CYS A 11 -2.23 -12.39 2.67
N VAL A 12 -3.51 -12.58 2.92
CA VAL A 12 -4.20 -13.86 2.77
C VAL A 12 -5.09 -13.76 1.56
N PHE A 13 -5.07 -14.76 0.69
CA PHE A 13 -5.82 -14.83 -0.54
C PHE A 13 -6.45 -16.21 -0.73
N SER A 14 -7.62 -16.29 -1.35
CA SER A 14 -8.26 -17.54 -1.77
C SER A 14 -8.99 -17.36 -3.10
N GLN A 15 -8.86 -18.34 -4.00
CA GLN A 15 -9.53 -18.32 -5.30
C GLN A 15 -11.05 -18.50 -5.19
N GLN A 16 -11.51 -19.23 -4.18
CA GLN A 16 -12.93 -19.37 -3.86
C GLN A 16 -13.30 -18.44 -2.71
N PRO A 17 -14.55 -17.95 -2.62
CA PRO A 17 -14.98 -17.13 -1.50
C PRO A 17 -14.86 -17.96 -0.20
N ALA A 18 -13.94 -17.55 0.68
CA ALA A 18 -13.57 -18.26 1.89
C ALA A 18 -13.70 -17.33 3.10
N SER A 19 -14.80 -16.57 3.17
CA SER A 19 -15.04 -15.54 4.18
C SER A 19 -14.85 -16.07 5.59
N GLU A 20 -15.42 -17.22 5.95
CA GLU A 20 -15.29 -17.81 7.29
C GLU A 20 -13.82 -18.06 7.69
N ARG A 21 -13.01 -18.64 6.78
CA ARG A 21 -11.60 -18.92 7.06
C ARG A 21 -10.75 -17.65 7.11
N ILE A 22 -11.05 -16.68 6.27
CA ILE A 22 -10.40 -15.36 6.28
C ILE A 22 -10.75 -14.62 7.58
N ASP A 23 -11.99 -14.75 8.05
CA ASP A 23 -12.50 -14.19 9.30
C ASP A 23 -11.81 -14.81 10.52
N ASP A 24 -11.64 -16.13 10.53
CA ASP A 24 -10.92 -16.86 11.56
C ASP A 24 -9.44 -16.44 11.61
N PHE A 25 -8.77 -16.37 10.45
CA PHE A 25 -7.40 -15.88 10.37
C PHE A 25 -7.29 -14.45 10.88
N ALA A 26 -8.18 -13.56 10.44
CA ALA A 26 -8.27 -12.18 10.86
C ALA A 26 -8.44 -12.05 12.38
N HIS A 27 -9.32 -12.85 12.98
CA HIS A 27 -9.52 -12.87 14.43
C HIS A 27 -8.27 -13.33 15.18
N GLN A 28 -7.60 -14.37 14.70
CA GLN A 28 -6.35 -14.85 15.28
C GLN A 28 -5.21 -13.84 15.14
N ALA A 29 -5.10 -13.17 13.98
CA ALA A 29 -4.12 -12.12 13.75
C ALA A 29 -4.30 -10.91 14.68
N ARG A 30 -5.55 -10.51 14.96
CA ARG A 30 -5.84 -9.45 15.95
C ARG A 30 -5.37 -9.82 17.35
N ARG A 31 -5.46 -11.10 17.75
CA ARG A 31 -4.93 -11.57 19.06
C ARG A 31 -3.42 -11.42 19.15
N GLU A 32 -2.72 -11.54 18.02
CA GLU A 32 -1.28 -11.28 17.88
C GLU A 32 -0.95 -9.79 17.67
N ARG A 33 -1.89 -8.89 18.00
CA ARG A 33 -1.79 -7.43 17.87
C ARG A 33 -1.56 -6.94 16.43
N ALA A 34 -2.00 -7.71 15.43
CA ALA A 34 -1.97 -7.26 14.05
C ALA A 34 -3.23 -6.42 13.73
N VAL A 35 -3.04 -5.39 12.92
CA VAL A 35 -4.09 -4.50 12.41
C VAL A 35 -4.54 -5.02 11.05
N ILE A 36 -5.85 -5.07 10.81
CA ILE A 36 -6.41 -5.45 9.51
C ILE A 36 -6.64 -4.17 8.72
N THR A 37 -5.94 -4.02 7.61
CA THR A 37 -6.00 -2.81 6.77
C THR A 37 -7.03 -2.93 5.65
N ALA A 38 -7.25 -4.14 5.15
CA ALA A 38 -8.26 -4.43 4.12
C ALA A 38 -8.79 -5.86 4.29
N LYS A 39 -10.06 -6.09 3.98
CA LYS A 39 -10.69 -7.42 4.05
C LYS A 39 -11.89 -7.50 3.11
N ASN A 40 -12.00 -8.61 2.37
CA ASN A 40 -13.18 -9.01 1.61
C ASN A 40 -13.32 -10.54 1.61
N ALA A 41 -14.25 -11.09 0.82
CA ALA A 41 -14.53 -12.54 0.78
C ALA A 41 -13.39 -13.40 0.18
N HIS A 42 -12.43 -12.78 -0.51
CA HIS A 42 -11.32 -13.45 -1.21
C HIS A 42 -9.95 -13.13 -0.62
N GLN A 43 -9.81 -12.01 0.09
CA GLN A 43 -8.53 -11.56 0.60
C GLN A 43 -8.63 -10.78 1.91
N ALA A 44 -7.57 -10.83 2.70
CA ALA A 44 -7.35 -9.93 3.83
C ALA A 44 -5.90 -9.49 3.92
N THR A 45 -5.69 -8.21 4.19
CA THR A 45 -4.38 -7.60 4.38
C THR A 45 -4.20 -7.20 5.84
N ILE A 46 -3.10 -7.65 6.42
CA ILE A 46 -2.85 -7.63 7.85
C ILE A 46 -1.45 -7.09 8.09
N VAL A 47 -1.29 -6.23 9.09
CA VAL A 47 -0.03 -5.57 9.41
C VAL A 47 0.25 -5.68 10.91
N LYS A 48 1.40 -6.24 11.27
CA LYS A 48 1.91 -6.25 12.65
C LYS A 48 3.06 -5.24 12.75
N PHE A 49 2.82 -4.17 13.49
CA PHE A 49 3.83 -3.14 13.78
C PHE A 49 4.71 -3.56 14.96
N GLY A 50 5.99 -3.21 14.91
CA GLY A 50 6.94 -3.47 16.00
C GLY A 50 7.05 -4.96 16.35
N ALA A 51 6.98 -5.82 15.34
CA ALA A 51 7.20 -7.24 15.52
C ALA A 51 8.63 -7.48 16.00
N THR A 52 8.74 -8.19 17.12
CA THR A 52 10.00 -8.76 17.64
C THR A 52 10.06 -10.26 17.42
N ASP A 53 8.97 -10.83 16.90
CA ASP A 53 8.80 -12.25 16.62
C ASP A 53 8.01 -12.48 15.33
N ALA A 54 8.14 -13.68 14.77
CA ALA A 54 7.36 -14.11 13.61
C ALA A 54 6.13 -14.94 14.00
N ARG A 55 5.51 -14.66 15.16
CA ARG A 55 4.31 -15.40 15.61
C ARG A 55 3.17 -15.36 14.59
N LEU A 56 3.03 -14.25 13.88
CA LEU A 56 2.04 -14.11 12.82
C LEU A 56 2.31 -15.06 11.64
N VAL A 57 3.58 -15.26 11.29
CA VAL A 57 4.02 -16.23 10.27
C VAL A 57 3.79 -17.65 10.76
N ALA A 58 4.18 -17.96 12.00
CA ALA A 58 3.95 -19.28 12.60
C ALA A 58 2.45 -19.63 12.71
N LEU A 59 1.59 -18.63 12.94
CA LEU A 59 0.14 -18.79 12.94
C LEU A 59 -0.38 -19.17 11.54
N ALA A 60 0.10 -18.49 10.50
CA ALA A 60 -0.23 -18.83 9.11
C ALA A 60 0.25 -20.22 8.70
N CYS A 61 1.49 -20.60 9.05
CA CYS A 61 2.01 -21.94 8.78
C CYS A 61 1.14 -23.03 9.44
N ARG A 62 0.67 -22.82 10.68
CA ARG A 62 -0.23 -23.77 11.35
C ARG A 62 -1.59 -23.90 10.68
N LEU A 63 -2.15 -22.79 10.20
CA LEU A 63 -3.45 -22.80 9.53
C LEU A 63 -3.39 -23.50 8.17
N VAL A 64 -2.30 -23.25 7.43
CA VAL A 64 -2.03 -23.94 6.17
C VAL A 64 -1.84 -25.45 6.37
N ARG A 65 -1.08 -25.86 7.39
CA ARG A 65 -0.93 -27.28 7.78
C ARG A 65 -2.24 -27.94 8.23
N GLY A 66 -3.22 -27.15 8.65
CA GLY A 66 -4.57 -27.61 8.96
C GLY A 66 -5.43 -27.93 7.73
N GLY A 67 -4.88 -27.87 6.51
CA GLY A 67 -5.59 -28.17 5.27
C GLY A 67 -6.38 -26.98 4.71
N SER A 68 -5.98 -25.75 5.03
CA SER A 68 -6.65 -24.56 4.49
C SER A 68 -6.26 -24.33 3.02
N ALA A 69 -7.24 -24.11 2.14
CA ALA A 69 -7.02 -23.63 0.77
C ALA A 69 -6.68 -22.13 0.71
N LEU A 70 -6.06 -21.60 1.77
CA LEU A 70 -5.61 -20.22 1.84
C LEU A 70 -4.18 -20.12 1.30
N ARG A 71 -3.94 -19.04 0.57
CA ARG A 71 -2.65 -18.65 0.02
C ARG A 71 -2.16 -17.48 0.83
N ILE A 72 -0.98 -17.58 1.41
CA ILE A 72 -0.51 -16.57 2.36
C ILE A 72 0.84 -16.05 1.92
N GLY A 73 0.96 -14.74 1.76
CA GLY A 73 2.21 -14.05 1.45
C GLY A 73 2.60 -13.11 2.58
N PHE A 74 3.85 -13.16 3.03
CA PHE A 74 4.38 -12.20 3.99
C PHE A 74 5.59 -11.45 3.45
N ALA A 75 5.62 -10.15 3.73
CA ALA A 75 6.78 -9.30 3.53
C ALA A 75 7.11 -8.57 4.83
N CYS A 76 8.36 -8.14 4.97
CA CYS A 76 8.76 -7.25 6.04
C CYS A 76 9.08 -5.86 5.49
N SER A 77 8.92 -4.85 6.32
CA SER A 77 9.53 -3.55 6.12
C SER A 77 10.34 -3.20 7.37
N ALA A 78 11.60 -2.81 7.17
CA ALA A 78 12.38 -2.25 8.26
C ALA A 78 11.66 -0.97 8.72
N SER A 79 11.25 -0.92 9.98
CA SER A 79 10.68 0.29 10.54
C SER A 79 11.82 1.31 10.61
N ASP A 80 11.85 2.25 9.68
CA ASP A 80 12.73 3.41 9.80
C ASP A 80 12.40 4.09 11.14
N ARG A 81 13.44 4.45 11.89
CA ARG A 81 13.32 4.87 13.29
C ARG A 81 12.84 6.33 13.34
N ALA A 82 11.63 6.58 12.84
CA ALA A 82 10.96 7.85 13.01
C ALA A 82 10.33 7.88 14.40
N THR A 83 10.77 8.86 15.19
CA THR A 83 10.21 9.34 16.45
C THR A 83 8.74 8.97 16.69
N PRO A 84 8.38 8.40 17.85
CA PRO A 84 6.99 8.13 18.22
C PRO A 84 6.32 9.47 18.56
N GLY A 85 5.93 10.19 17.52
CA GLY A 85 5.39 11.53 17.63
C GLY A 85 4.70 11.94 16.34
N LYS A 86 3.38 11.76 16.32
CA LYS A 86 2.38 12.41 15.46
C LYS A 86 2.10 11.91 14.04
N ASP A 87 2.87 11.04 13.42
CA ASP A 87 2.46 10.43 12.15
C ASP A 87 2.12 8.95 12.32
N GLY A 88 0.86 8.60 12.11
CA GLY A 88 0.38 7.22 12.19
C GLY A 88 1.26 6.28 11.37
N ALA A 89 1.54 5.09 11.92
CA ALA A 89 2.46 4.11 11.35
C ALA A 89 2.17 3.85 9.86
N ARG A 90 2.89 4.53 8.97
CA ARG A 90 2.71 4.40 7.52
C ARG A 90 3.28 3.06 7.11
N VAL A 91 2.40 2.15 6.72
CA VAL A 91 2.78 0.88 6.11
C VAL A 91 3.41 1.18 4.77
N SER A 92 4.61 0.65 4.50
CA SER A 92 5.22 0.88 3.20
C SER A 92 4.37 0.24 2.09
N SER A 93 3.96 1.06 1.12
CA SER A 93 3.20 0.60 -0.05
C SER A 93 3.91 -0.54 -0.79
N ARG A 94 5.25 -0.56 -0.75
CA ARG A 94 6.09 -1.65 -1.28
C ARG A 94 5.89 -2.96 -0.53
N ALA A 95 5.84 -2.97 0.80
CA ALA A 95 5.63 -4.21 1.55
C ALA A 95 4.20 -4.75 1.38
N LEU A 96 3.21 -3.86 1.25
CA LEU A 96 1.83 -4.25 0.91
C LEU A 96 1.73 -4.90 -0.46
N ALA A 97 2.29 -4.26 -1.50
CA ALA A 97 2.32 -4.81 -2.86
C ALA A 97 3.07 -6.14 -2.90
N GLN A 98 4.23 -6.23 -2.24
CA GLN A 98 5.02 -7.46 -2.19
C GLN A 98 4.28 -8.60 -1.48
N ALA A 99 3.66 -8.36 -0.32
CA ALA A 99 2.90 -9.39 0.38
C ALA A 99 1.70 -9.88 -0.46
N SER A 100 1.03 -8.97 -1.17
CA SER A 100 -0.05 -9.30 -2.09
C SER A 100 0.42 -10.13 -3.29
N ASP A 101 1.52 -9.73 -3.93
CA ASP A 101 2.09 -10.46 -5.06
C ASP A 101 2.53 -11.86 -4.64
N LEU A 102 3.13 -12.00 -3.45
CA LEU A 102 3.48 -13.29 -2.86
C LEU A 102 2.23 -14.15 -2.62
N ALA A 103 1.17 -13.61 -2.03
CA ALA A 103 -0.06 -14.36 -1.77
C ALA A 103 -0.74 -14.81 -3.08
N ALA A 104 -0.67 -14.00 -4.14
CA ALA A 104 -1.21 -14.35 -5.45
C ALA A 104 -0.43 -15.49 -6.13
N SER A 105 0.89 -15.51 -5.96
CA SER A 105 1.79 -16.54 -6.53
C SER A 105 1.87 -17.83 -5.72
N ALA A 106 1.35 -17.84 -4.50
CA ALA A 106 1.27 -19.02 -3.66
C ALA A 106 0.22 -20.03 -4.18
N ARG A 107 0.49 -21.32 -3.98
CA ARG A 107 -0.49 -22.40 -4.21
C ARG A 107 -1.46 -22.50 -3.03
N ASP A 108 -2.62 -23.12 -3.24
CA ASP A 108 -3.57 -23.37 -2.15
C ASP A 108 -2.88 -24.15 -1.04
N GLY A 109 -2.93 -23.63 0.19
CA GLY A 109 -2.21 -24.22 1.31
C GLY A 109 -0.70 -23.96 1.26
N GLU A 110 -0.28 -22.79 0.79
CA GLU A 110 1.12 -22.41 0.78
C GLU A 110 1.34 -21.06 1.48
N VAL A 111 2.45 -20.97 2.22
CA VAL A 111 2.94 -19.73 2.82
C VAL A 111 4.24 -19.34 2.14
N LEU A 112 4.26 -18.15 1.54
CA LEU A 112 5.43 -17.54 0.92
C LEU A 112 5.92 -16.36 1.74
N LEU A 113 7.23 -16.32 1.99
CA LEU A 113 7.90 -15.21 2.66
C LEU A 113 8.82 -14.47 1.69
N SER A 114 8.94 -13.15 1.87
CA SER A 114 10.03 -12.41 1.25
C SER A 114 11.39 -12.88 1.81
N ALA A 115 12.43 -12.87 0.98
CA ALA A 115 13.78 -13.26 1.40
C ALA A 115 14.29 -12.45 2.60
N GLN A 116 13.91 -11.17 2.69
CA GLN A 116 14.25 -10.28 3.80
C GLN A 116 13.60 -10.74 5.11
N LEU A 117 12.31 -11.15 5.05
CA LEU A 117 11.62 -11.66 6.23
C LEU A 117 12.18 -13.03 6.61
N ALA A 118 12.43 -13.92 5.64
CA ALA A 118 13.00 -15.23 5.91
C ALA A 118 14.33 -15.14 6.69
N ALA A 119 15.22 -14.21 6.31
CA ALA A 119 16.47 -13.97 7.03
C ALA A 119 16.27 -13.54 8.51
N LEU A 120 15.15 -12.88 8.82
CA LEU A 120 14.79 -12.46 10.19
C LEU A 120 14.04 -13.56 10.98
N VAL A 121 13.54 -14.58 10.30
CA VAL A 121 12.71 -15.66 10.87
C VAL A 121 13.49 -16.96 11.10
N LEU A 122 14.75 -17.05 10.62
CA LEU A 122 15.63 -18.23 10.75
C LEU A 122 15.82 -18.75 12.20
N ASP A 123 15.55 -17.93 13.21
CA ASP A 123 15.61 -18.33 14.63
C ASP A 123 14.38 -19.12 15.11
N LEU A 124 13.34 -19.20 14.29
CA LEU A 124 12.14 -19.98 14.57
C LEU A 124 12.29 -21.32 13.85
N THR A 125 11.94 -22.42 14.53
CA THR A 125 12.10 -23.83 14.11
C THR A 125 11.25 -24.23 12.89
N LEU A 126 11.21 -23.38 11.87
CA LEU A 126 10.48 -23.51 10.62
C LEU A 126 11.53 -23.47 9.51
N GLU A 127 11.64 -24.57 8.78
CA GLU A 127 12.55 -24.65 7.64
C GLU A 127 11.87 -24.04 6.42
N PHE A 128 12.57 -23.12 5.76
CA PHE A 128 12.08 -22.50 4.54
C PHE A 128 13.07 -22.74 3.40
N ARG A 129 12.54 -23.16 2.25
CA ARG A 129 13.30 -23.36 1.02
C ARG A 129 13.14 -22.17 0.10
N ALA A 130 14.25 -21.62 -0.37
CA ALA A 130 14.24 -20.60 -1.41
C ALA A 130 13.70 -21.22 -2.71
N ARG A 131 12.69 -20.58 -3.29
CA ARG A 131 12.08 -20.96 -4.57
C ARG A 131 11.90 -19.73 -5.43
N GLU A 132 12.27 -19.85 -6.69
CA GLU A 132 11.92 -18.85 -7.69
C GLU A 132 10.42 -18.97 -8.01
N ILE A 133 9.69 -17.88 -7.80
CA ILE A 133 8.26 -17.76 -8.05
C ILE A 133 8.01 -16.72 -9.13
N HIS A 134 6.95 -16.93 -9.89
CA HIS A 134 6.48 -15.97 -10.89
C HIS A 134 5.42 -15.09 -10.25
N LEU A 135 5.72 -13.80 -10.10
CA LEU A 135 4.84 -12.77 -9.58
C LEU A 135 3.83 -12.33 -10.66
N PRO A 136 2.70 -11.72 -10.25
CA PRO A 136 1.79 -11.06 -11.18
C PRO A 136 2.53 -10.01 -12.02
N GLY A 137 2.31 -10.04 -13.33
CA GLY A 137 3.00 -9.16 -14.29
C GLY A 137 4.28 -9.73 -14.91
N GLY A 138 4.54 -11.04 -14.78
CA GLY A 138 5.62 -11.72 -15.51
C GLY A 138 7.02 -11.53 -14.91
N ARG A 139 7.11 -11.05 -13.67
CA ARG A 139 8.37 -10.87 -12.93
C ARG A 139 8.69 -12.15 -12.16
N SER A 140 9.97 -12.55 -12.12
CA SER A 140 10.42 -13.63 -11.22
C SER A 140 11.01 -13.03 -9.93
N ALA A 141 10.73 -13.67 -8.80
CA ALA A 141 11.33 -13.30 -7.52
C ALA A 141 11.68 -14.55 -6.70
N VAL A 142 12.68 -14.43 -5.84
CA VAL A 142 13.00 -15.48 -4.86
C VAL A 142 12.12 -15.27 -3.63
N ALA A 143 11.30 -16.26 -3.33
CA ALA A 143 10.51 -16.34 -2.11
C ALA A 143 10.87 -17.60 -1.33
N CYS A 144 10.66 -17.56 -0.03
CA CYS A 144 10.91 -18.69 0.84
C CYS A 144 9.58 -19.41 1.10
N VAL A 145 9.50 -20.66 0.66
CA VAL A 145 8.36 -21.56 0.86
C VAL A 145 8.63 -22.38 2.11
N LEU A 146 7.59 -22.70 2.89
CA LEU A 146 7.72 -23.66 3.98
C LEU A 146 8.16 -25.03 3.42
N ASP A 147 9.32 -25.54 3.85
CA ASP A 147 9.80 -26.87 3.47
C ASP A 147 9.10 -27.93 4.35
N GLU A 148 8.38 -28.85 3.73
CA GLU A 148 7.70 -29.95 4.44
C GLU A 148 8.45 -31.29 4.31
N ASP A 149 9.49 -31.36 3.47
CA ASP A 149 10.09 -32.63 3.00
C ASP A 149 11.48 -32.95 3.58
N ALA A 150 12.03 -32.16 4.50
CA ALA A 150 13.41 -32.27 4.96
C ALA A 150 13.76 -33.51 5.83
N ARG A 151 12.99 -34.60 5.79
CA ARG A 151 13.25 -35.82 6.59
C ARG A 151 13.70 -37.06 5.82
N THR A 152 13.86 -37.02 4.48
CA THR A 152 14.01 -38.28 3.73
C THR A 152 15.00 -38.29 2.57
N HIS A 153 16.22 -37.76 2.69
CA HIS A 153 17.28 -38.11 1.72
C HIS A 153 18.70 -37.97 2.27
N ASP A 154 19.24 -39.06 2.83
CA ASP A 154 20.68 -39.32 2.81
C ASP A 154 20.91 -40.84 2.71
N GLY A 155 21.61 -41.30 1.68
CA GLY A 155 21.70 -42.72 1.36
C GLY A 155 22.44 -43.06 0.06
N MET A 156 23.77 -43.13 0.19
CA MET A 156 24.65 -44.23 -0.26
C MET A 156 24.50 -44.81 -1.68
N SER A 157 25.59 -44.83 -2.46
CA SER A 157 26.08 -46.05 -3.15
C SER A 157 27.48 -45.85 -3.75
N THR A 158 28.43 -46.60 -3.21
CA THR A 158 29.77 -46.89 -3.76
C THR A 158 29.81 -48.35 -4.22
N SER A 159 30.11 -48.60 -5.48
CA SER A 159 30.76 -49.81 -6.04
C SER A 159 31.11 -49.48 -7.51
N ASP A 160 32.15 -49.99 -8.16
CA ASP A 160 32.67 -51.34 -8.10
C ASP A 160 34.13 -51.37 -8.58
N ALA A 161 34.93 -52.19 -7.93
CA ALA A 161 36.30 -52.52 -8.33
C ALA A 161 36.27 -53.76 -9.23
N GLY A 162 36.97 -53.70 -10.36
CA GLY A 162 37.11 -54.84 -11.27
C GLY A 162 38.47 -54.85 -11.96
N SER A 163 39.48 -55.44 -11.31
CA SER A 163 40.70 -55.91 -11.99
C SER A 163 40.41 -57.21 -12.74
N PRO A 164 41.19 -57.51 -13.79
CA PRO A 164 41.85 -58.80 -13.78
C PRO A 164 43.32 -58.70 -14.22
N GLY A 165 44.22 -59.16 -13.35
CA GLY A 165 45.57 -59.55 -13.73
C GLY A 165 45.54 -60.88 -14.47
N ARG A 166 46.25 -60.97 -15.60
CA ARG A 166 46.54 -62.23 -16.30
C ARG A 166 48.05 -62.40 -16.45
N SER A 167 48.48 -63.54 -15.92
CA SER A 167 49.83 -64.08 -15.82
C SER A 167 50.52 -64.23 -17.18
N LEU A 168 51.72 -63.65 -17.32
CA LEU A 168 52.69 -63.95 -18.37
C LEU A 168 53.45 -65.24 -18.01
N ALA A 169 53.10 -66.37 -18.63
CA ALA A 169 53.98 -67.54 -18.71
C ALA A 169 53.47 -68.53 -19.75
N ASP A 170 53.74 -68.29 -21.04
CA ASP A 170 54.21 -69.30 -22.00
C ASP A 170 54.47 -68.66 -23.37
N ALA A 171 55.73 -68.42 -23.71
CA ALA A 171 56.13 -67.79 -24.96
C ALA A 171 56.36 -68.85 -26.05
N THR A 172 55.29 -69.19 -26.76
CA THR A 172 55.40 -69.78 -28.11
C THR A 172 55.43 -68.65 -29.14
N PRO A 173 56.08 -68.82 -30.31
CA PRO A 173 56.16 -67.79 -31.36
C PRO A 173 54.78 -67.31 -31.88
N GLY A 174 53.69 -68.03 -31.63
CA GLY A 174 52.32 -67.57 -31.90
C GLY A 174 51.79 -66.51 -30.91
N GLY A 175 52.32 -66.47 -29.68
CA GLY A 175 51.90 -65.52 -28.64
C GLY A 175 52.38 -64.09 -28.88
N ILE A 176 53.51 -63.92 -29.58
CA ILE A 176 54.03 -62.59 -29.96
C ILE A 176 53.18 -61.98 -31.08
N GLU A 177 52.77 -62.78 -32.06
CA GLU A 177 51.85 -62.32 -33.12
C GLU A 177 50.45 -62.01 -32.59
N GLN A 178 49.99 -62.72 -31.56
CA GLN A 178 48.76 -62.40 -30.85
C GLN A 178 48.91 -61.13 -30.02
N ALA A 179 50.00 -60.94 -29.29
CA ALA A 179 50.26 -59.71 -28.54
C ALA A 179 50.37 -58.47 -29.45
N LEU A 180 50.96 -58.59 -30.64
CA LEU A 180 51.02 -57.50 -31.62
C LEU A 180 49.64 -57.18 -32.22
N ARG A 181 48.80 -58.19 -32.48
CA ARG A 181 47.41 -58.00 -32.92
C ARG A 181 46.55 -57.37 -31.82
N ASP A 182 46.72 -57.81 -30.58
CA ASP A 182 46.02 -57.26 -29.42
C ASP A 182 46.45 -55.81 -29.15
N LEU A 183 47.74 -55.49 -29.32
CA LEU A 183 48.24 -54.11 -29.22
C LEU A 183 47.70 -53.22 -30.35
N ALA A 184 47.67 -53.70 -31.59
CA ALA A 184 47.07 -52.97 -32.71
C ALA A 184 45.58 -52.68 -32.43
N ALA A 185 44.82 -53.68 -32.00
CA ALA A 185 43.42 -53.52 -31.60
C ALA A 185 43.25 -52.54 -30.41
N GLN A 186 44.17 -52.55 -29.45
CA GLN A 186 44.19 -51.59 -28.34
C GLN A 186 44.47 -50.16 -28.82
N THR A 187 45.40 -49.96 -29.77
CA THR A 187 45.68 -48.64 -30.33
C THR A 187 44.51 -48.08 -31.14
N GLU A 188 43.81 -48.92 -31.91
CA GLU A 188 42.60 -48.53 -32.63
C GLU A 188 41.46 -48.18 -31.66
N ALA A 189 41.25 -48.98 -30.62
CA ALA A 189 40.26 -48.69 -29.58
C ALA A 189 40.58 -47.40 -28.81
N MET A 190 41.86 -47.12 -28.57
CA MET A 190 42.31 -45.87 -27.93
C MET A 190 42.08 -44.66 -28.84
N GLN A 191 42.38 -44.77 -30.14
CA GLN A 191 42.09 -43.73 -31.12
C GLN A 191 40.59 -43.46 -31.24
N GLN A 192 39.76 -44.50 -31.27
CA GLN A 192 38.30 -44.36 -31.28
C GLN A 192 37.78 -43.66 -30.02
N ARG A 193 38.29 -44.02 -28.84
CA ARG A 193 37.95 -43.31 -27.59
C ARG A 193 38.40 -41.86 -27.62
N GLN A 194 39.57 -41.57 -28.18
CA GLN A 194 40.05 -40.20 -28.30
C GLN A 194 39.16 -39.38 -29.24
N THR A 195 38.71 -39.94 -30.36
CA THR A 195 37.76 -39.26 -31.25
C THR A 195 36.39 -39.03 -30.61
N ASP A 196 35.88 -40.01 -29.84
CA ASP A 196 34.62 -39.85 -29.08
C ASP A 196 34.75 -38.78 -27.99
N LEU A 197 35.88 -38.75 -27.27
CA LEU A 197 36.14 -37.70 -26.27
C LEU A 197 36.23 -36.30 -26.89
N VAL A 198 36.88 -36.16 -28.06
CA VAL A 198 36.94 -34.88 -28.77
C VAL A 198 35.55 -34.46 -29.23
N ALA A 199 34.76 -35.37 -29.80
CA ALA A 199 33.39 -35.05 -30.21
C ALA A 199 32.52 -34.61 -29.02
N ARG A 200 32.65 -35.27 -27.86
CA ARG A 200 31.97 -34.86 -26.62
C ARG A 200 32.45 -33.51 -26.11
N GLN A 201 33.76 -33.25 -26.20
CA GLN A 201 34.32 -31.95 -25.83
C GLN A 201 33.77 -30.83 -26.71
N ASP A 202 33.68 -31.05 -28.03
CA ASP A 202 33.13 -30.09 -28.97
C ASP A 202 31.65 -29.79 -28.66
N THR A 203 30.85 -30.82 -28.35
CA THR A 203 29.45 -30.61 -27.95
C THR A 203 29.32 -29.80 -26.66
N LEU A 204 30.17 -30.06 -25.65
CA LEU A 204 30.15 -29.30 -24.40
C LEU A 204 30.58 -27.84 -24.60
N VAL A 205 31.57 -27.60 -25.46
CA VAL A 205 32.00 -26.23 -25.80
C VAL A 205 30.87 -25.48 -26.50
N GLU A 206 30.12 -26.14 -27.38
CA GLU A 206 28.96 -25.54 -28.03
C GLU A 206 27.84 -25.22 -27.02
N GLU A 207 27.51 -26.14 -26.11
CA GLU A 207 26.52 -25.92 -25.05
C GLU A 207 26.90 -24.76 -24.13
N VAL A 208 28.18 -24.68 -23.73
CA VAL A 208 28.70 -23.57 -22.90
C VAL A 208 28.63 -22.25 -23.67
N ALA A 209 28.95 -22.24 -24.97
CA ALA A 209 28.82 -21.05 -25.80
C ALA A 209 27.36 -20.57 -25.89
N GLN A 210 26.41 -21.50 -26.09
CA GLN A 210 24.97 -21.18 -26.10
C GLN A 210 24.48 -20.68 -24.75
N ALA A 211 24.90 -21.31 -23.64
CA ALA A 211 24.55 -20.88 -22.29
C ALA A 211 25.09 -19.47 -22.00
N SER A 212 26.33 -19.18 -22.38
CA SER A 212 26.95 -17.85 -22.26
C SER A 212 26.17 -16.79 -23.05
N ALA A 213 25.78 -17.09 -24.29
CA ALA A 213 24.97 -16.18 -25.11
C ALA A 213 23.60 -15.88 -24.46
N ARG A 214 22.93 -16.89 -23.90
CA ARG A 214 21.66 -16.71 -23.16
C ARG A 214 21.84 -15.85 -21.90
N LEU A 215 22.93 -16.05 -21.15
CA LEU A 215 23.25 -15.24 -19.97
C LEU A 215 23.53 -13.78 -20.34
N GLN A 216 24.24 -13.54 -21.44
CA GLN A 216 24.49 -12.19 -21.94
C GLN A 216 23.19 -11.50 -22.35
N GLN A 217 22.28 -12.22 -23.01
CA GLN A 217 20.96 -11.69 -23.35
C GLN A 217 20.13 -11.36 -22.11
N LEU A 218 20.08 -12.25 -21.11
CA LEU A 218 19.38 -12.00 -19.86
C LEU A 218 19.96 -10.79 -19.12
N THR A 219 21.29 -10.68 -19.09
CA THR A 219 21.97 -9.53 -18.46
C THR A 219 21.60 -8.22 -19.16
N ALA A 220 21.54 -8.19 -20.50
CA ALA A 220 21.09 -7.03 -21.25
C ALA A 220 19.62 -6.67 -20.96
N GLN A 221 18.74 -7.67 -20.87
CA GLN A 221 17.34 -7.47 -20.51
C GLN A 221 17.20 -6.92 -19.08
N MET A 222 17.95 -7.44 -18.11
CA MET A 222 17.99 -6.92 -16.75
C MET A 222 18.45 -5.46 -16.70
N GLY A 223 19.43 -5.08 -17.53
CA GLY A 223 19.85 -3.68 -17.68
C GLY A 223 18.70 -2.77 -18.16
N ALA A 224 17.99 -3.20 -19.21
CA ALA A 224 16.82 -2.46 -19.71
C ALA A 224 15.69 -2.36 -18.68
N PHE A 225 15.44 -3.43 -17.91
CA PHE A 225 14.46 -3.40 -16.82
C PHE A 225 14.88 -2.46 -15.68
N ALA A 226 16.17 -2.42 -15.32
CA ALA A 226 16.67 -1.50 -14.31
C ALA A 226 16.47 -0.03 -14.73
N GLU A 227 16.71 0.28 -16.01
CA GLU A 227 16.44 1.62 -16.55
C GLU A 227 14.96 1.96 -16.56
N ALA A 228 14.09 1.03 -16.96
CA ALA A 228 12.64 1.21 -16.91
C ALA A 228 12.13 1.42 -15.47
N MET A 229 12.69 0.70 -14.49
CA MET A 229 12.37 0.90 -13.07
C MET A 229 12.78 2.31 -12.60
N ALA A 230 13.97 2.79 -12.95
CA ALA A 230 14.40 4.14 -12.62
C ALA A 230 13.46 5.21 -13.22
N GLN A 231 13.01 5.01 -14.46
CA GLN A 231 12.03 5.90 -15.09
C GLN A 231 10.65 5.87 -14.39
N LEU A 232 10.21 4.69 -13.94
CA LEU A 232 8.96 4.54 -13.18
C LEU A 232 9.05 5.19 -11.79
N GLU A 233 10.19 5.09 -11.11
CA GLU A 233 10.42 5.78 -9.83
C GLU A 233 10.39 7.30 -10.01
N LEU A 234 10.96 7.84 -11.08
CA LEU A 234 10.88 9.26 -11.40
C LEU A 234 9.44 9.72 -11.66
N ARG A 235 8.68 8.96 -12.47
CA ARG A 235 7.26 9.26 -12.73
C ARG A 235 6.43 9.19 -11.46
N ARG A 236 6.73 8.24 -10.58
CA ARG A 236 6.05 8.12 -9.29
C ARG A 236 6.29 9.34 -8.41
N ALA A 237 7.53 9.83 -8.32
CA ALA A 237 7.82 11.04 -7.56
C ALA A 237 7.03 12.26 -8.08
N ALA A 238 6.87 12.40 -9.40
CA ALA A 238 6.04 13.44 -9.99
C ALA A 238 4.54 13.27 -9.65
N ILE A 239 4.04 12.03 -9.61
CA ILE A 239 2.66 11.74 -9.19
C ILE A 239 2.46 12.09 -7.71
N ASP A 240 3.41 11.73 -6.85
CA ASP A 240 3.35 12.04 -5.41
C ASP A 240 3.33 13.58 -5.18
N GLU A 241 4.06 14.35 -5.99
CA GLU A 241 4.00 15.82 -5.96
C GLU A 241 2.63 16.36 -6.42
N VAL A 242 2.07 15.81 -7.50
CA VAL A 242 0.72 16.19 -7.97
C VAL A 242 -0.34 15.87 -6.92
N GLN A 243 -0.23 14.73 -6.23
CA GLN A 243 -1.12 14.37 -5.13
C GLN A 243 -1.01 15.36 -3.97
N ALA A 244 0.20 15.72 -3.55
CA ALA A 244 0.40 16.72 -2.50
C ALA A 244 -0.20 18.09 -2.87
N ARG A 245 -0.08 18.49 -4.15
CA ARG A 245 -0.72 19.73 -4.64
C ARG A 245 -2.25 19.62 -4.67
N ALA A 246 -2.79 18.47 -5.05
CA ALA A 246 -4.23 18.23 -5.07
C ALA A 246 -4.83 18.27 -3.65
N ASP A 247 -4.15 17.68 -2.66
CA ASP A 247 -4.55 17.73 -1.26
C ASP A 247 -4.55 19.18 -0.74
N ALA A 248 -3.51 19.96 -1.08
CA ALA A 248 -3.47 21.37 -0.73
C ALA A 248 -4.62 22.17 -1.34
N VAL A 249 -4.96 21.93 -2.63
CA VAL A 249 -6.12 22.56 -3.28
C VAL A 249 -7.43 22.14 -2.60
N SER A 250 -7.58 20.87 -2.23
CA SER A 250 -8.78 20.39 -1.52
C SER A 250 -8.95 21.07 -0.18
N HIS A 251 -7.86 21.29 0.57
CA HIS A 251 -7.90 22.04 1.82
C HIS A 251 -8.32 23.49 1.60
N LEU A 252 -7.73 24.18 0.62
CA LEU A 252 -8.10 25.55 0.28
C LEU A 252 -9.57 25.67 -0.16
N LEU A 253 -10.09 24.71 -0.92
CA LEU A 253 -11.50 24.66 -1.30
C LEU A 253 -12.40 24.45 -0.07
N GLY A 254 -11.98 23.62 0.89
CA GLY A 254 -12.66 23.48 2.17
C GLY A 254 -12.72 24.79 2.95
N ASP A 255 -11.61 25.51 3.06
CA ASP A 255 -11.55 26.82 3.73
C ASP A 255 -12.42 27.86 3.03
N LEU A 256 -12.41 27.89 1.68
CA LEU A 256 -13.28 28.76 0.90
C LEU A 256 -14.75 28.46 1.13
N GLN A 257 -15.13 27.19 1.21
CA GLN A 257 -16.51 26.79 1.50
C GLN A 257 -16.96 27.31 2.86
N VAL A 258 -16.14 27.13 3.91
CA VAL A 258 -16.43 27.68 5.25
C VAL A 258 -16.55 29.20 5.21
N ASN A 259 -15.67 29.88 4.47
CA ASN A 259 -15.76 31.34 4.31
C ASN A 259 -17.04 31.77 3.58
N PHE A 260 -17.52 31.02 2.58
CA PHE A 260 -18.78 31.29 1.91
C PHE A 260 -19.98 31.10 2.84
N ASP A 261 -19.96 30.09 3.70
CA ASP A 261 -21.02 29.88 4.71
C ASP A 261 -21.05 31.06 5.69
N MET A 262 -19.88 31.49 6.18
CA MET A 262 -19.75 32.68 7.04
C MET A 262 -20.23 33.97 6.34
N LEU A 263 -19.90 34.17 5.06
CA LEU A 263 -20.40 35.30 4.29
C LEU A 263 -21.93 35.23 4.08
N GLY A 264 -22.48 34.03 3.96
CA GLY A 264 -23.92 33.79 3.93
C GLY A 264 -24.60 34.22 5.22
N GLU A 265 -24.03 33.87 6.37
CA GLU A 265 -24.50 34.33 7.69
C GLU A 265 -24.40 35.86 7.83
N GLN A 266 -23.29 36.47 7.42
CA GLN A 266 -23.12 37.92 7.42
C GLN A 266 -24.18 38.61 6.56
N ARG A 267 -24.51 38.04 5.40
CA ARG A 267 -25.56 38.58 4.55
C ARG A 267 -26.94 38.52 5.22
N ALA A 268 -27.26 37.42 5.91
CA ALA A 268 -28.51 37.33 6.66
C ALA A 268 -28.61 38.41 7.75
N VAL A 269 -27.49 38.75 8.42
CA VAL A 269 -27.44 39.87 9.38
C VAL A 269 -27.68 41.22 8.69
N ILE A 270 -27.10 41.44 7.51
CA ILE A 270 -27.33 42.67 6.73
C ILE A 270 -28.80 42.80 6.34
N ASP A 271 -29.44 41.70 5.92
CA ASP A 271 -30.86 41.70 5.56
C ASP A 271 -31.77 42.04 6.77
N ASP A 272 -31.48 41.49 7.95
CA ASP A 272 -32.18 41.84 9.21
C ASP A 272 -31.98 43.32 9.60
N VAL A 273 -30.77 43.85 9.44
CA VAL A 273 -30.48 45.28 9.65
C VAL A 273 -31.27 46.13 8.65
N GLY A 274 -31.38 45.70 7.40
CA GLY A 274 -32.20 46.35 6.37
C GLY A 274 -33.68 46.41 6.76
N GLU A 275 -34.24 45.31 7.27
CA GLU A 275 -35.62 45.28 7.77
C GLU A 275 -35.83 46.23 8.96
N LYS A 276 -34.90 46.22 9.92
CA LYS A 276 -34.94 47.13 11.07
C LYS A 276 -34.87 48.59 10.64
N LEU A 277 -34.03 48.93 9.67
CA LEU A 277 -33.94 50.28 9.10
C LEU A 277 -35.25 50.71 8.44
N ALA A 278 -35.88 49.84 7.64
CA ALA A 278 -37.18 50.13 7.03
C ALA A 278 -38.28 50.38 8.08
N ARG A 279 -38.31 49.59 9.16
CA ARG A 279 -39.23 49.83 10.29
C ARG A 279 -38.94 51.17 10.96
N LEU A 280 -37.67 51.48 11.18
CA LEU A 280 -37.26 52.74 11.81
C LEU A 280 -37.67 53.95 10.96
N ASP A 281 -37.45 53.88 9.64
CA ASP A 281 -37.85 54.93 8.68
C ASP A 281 -39.36 55.17 8.70
N PHE A 282 -40.16 54.10 8.75
CA PHE A 282 -41.61 54.20 8.91
C PHE A 282 -41.99 54.91 10.22
N THR A 283 -41.41 54.52 11.36
CA THR A 283 -41.71 55.17 12.64
C THR A 283 -41.26 56.64 12.68
N ALA A 284 -40.15 56.98 12.02
CA ALA A 284 -39.68 58.34 11.89
C ALA A 284 -40.63 59.19 11.03
N GLN A 285 -41.14 58.63 9.94
CA GLN A 285 -42.14 59.26 9.09
C GLN A 285 -43.45 59.53 9.86
N GLU A 286 -43.93 58.56 10.65
CA GLU A 286 -45.10 58.72 11.51
C GLU A 286 -44.89 59.81 12.56
N ALA A 287 -43.75 59.81 13.25
CA ALA A 287 -43.40 60.84 14.23
C ALA A 287 -43.37 62.23 13.58
N HIS A 288 -42.82 62.34 12.36
CA HIS A 288 -42.76 63.61 11.64
C HIS A 288 -44.15 64.10 11.21
N ASN A 289 -45.03 63.19 10.77
CA ASN A 289 -46.42 63.50 10.45
C ASN A 289 -47.20 63.95 11.69
N ALA A 290 -47.03 63.27 12.82
CA ALA A 290 -47.63 63.64 14.10
C ALA A 290 -47.14 65.02 14.57
N LEU A 291 -45.84 65.31 14.48
CA LEU A 291 -45.29 66.63 14.80
C LEU A 291 -45.91 67.73 13.92
N ARG A 292 -46.07 67.51 12.62
CA ARG A 292 -46.74 68.47 11.72
C ARG A 292 -48.23 68.66 12.04
N ALA A 293 -48.91 67.62 12.55
CA ALA A 293 -50.29 67.74 13.00
C ALA A 293 -50.39 68.58 14.29
N LEU A 294 -49.54 68.29 15.28
CA LEU A 294 -49.47 69.04 16.53
C LEU A 294 -49.08 70.51 16.33
N GLN A 295 -48.17 70.80 15.38
CA GLN A 295 -47.84 72.18 15.02
C GLN A 295 -49.06 72.94 14.47
N ARG A 296 -49.84 72.30 13.60
CA ARG A 296 -51.09 72.88 13.07
C ARG A 296 -52.14 73.08 14.17
N GLU A 297 -52.31 72.12 15.07
CA GLU A 297 -53.22 72.28 16.21
C GLU A 297 -52.77 73.42 17.14
N ARG A 298 -51.46 73.57 17.36
CA ARG A 298 -50.92 74.68 18.15
C ARG A 298 -51.20 76.03 17.51
N GLU A 299 -50.98 76.17 16.20
CA GLU A 299 -51.32 77.40 15.48
C GLU A 299 -52.82 77.73 15.54
N LEU A 300 -53.69 76.72 15.42
CA LEU A 300 -55.14 76.88 15.57
C LEU A 300 -55.52 77.30 17.00
N ALA A 301 -54.93 76.67 18.01
CA ALA A 301 -55.14 77.03 19.41
C ALA A 301 -54.68 78.47 19.71
N GLU A 302 -53.55 78.89 19.14
CA GLU A 302 -53.06 80.27 19.25
C GLU A 302 -54.03 81.27 18.59
N ARG A 303 -54.57 80.96 17.39
CA ARG A 303 -55.59 81.78 16.72
C ARG A 303 -56.88 81.90 17.53
N ILE A 304 -57.43 80.77 18.00
CA ILE A 304 -58.63 80.75 18.84
C ILE A 304 -58.38 81.57 20.12
N GLY A 305 -57.20 81.45 20.72
CA GLY A 305 -56.79 82.25 21.87
C GLY A 305 -56.80 83.75 21.58
N GLN A 306 -56.32 84.18 20.42
CA GLN A 306 -56.35 85.57 19.98
C GLN A 306 -57.79 86.06 19.72
N GLU A 307 -58.62 85.27 19.05
CA GLU A 307 -60.04 85.60 18.80
C GLU A 307 -60.84 85.73 20.10
N LEU A 308 -60.67 84.80 21.05
CA LEU A 308 -61.29 84.89 22.37
C LEU A 308 -60.85 86.14 23.13
N LYS A 309 -59.57 86.51 23.03
CA LYS A 309 -59.05 87.74 23.64
C LYS A 309 -59.68 88.98 23.02
N ALA A 310 -59.86 89.01 21.70
CA ALA A 310 -60.54 90.08 20.98
C ALA A 310 -62.05 90.15 21.28
N LEU A 311 -62.74 89.01 21.42
CA LEU A 311 -64.14 88.97 21.83
C LEU A 311 -64.33 89.50 23.25
N ARG A 312 -63.44 89.14 24.18
CA ARG A 312 -63.47 89.69 25.55
C ARG A 312 -63.22 91.19 25.58
N SER A 313 -62.27 91.71 24.81
CA SER A 313 -62.06 93.16 24.74
C SER A 313 -63.26 93.89 24.13
N ARG A 314 -63.91 93.31 23.11
CA ARG A 314 -65.14 93.85 22.49
C ARG A 314 -66.36 93.82 23.44
N GLN A 315 -66.55 92.73 24.19
CA GLN A 315 -67.59 92.65 25.22
C GLN A 315 -67.36 93.64 26.36
N ALA A 316 -66.10 93.84 26.79
CA ALA A 316 -65.77 94.84 27.79
C ALA A 316 -66.12 96.27 27.32
N ALA A 317 -65.87 96.58 26.04
CA ALA A 317 -66.26 97.85 25.43
C ALA A 317 -67.79 98.04 25.30
N GLY A 318 -68.55 96.98 24.95
CA GLY A 318 -70.01 97.05 24.87
C GLY A 318 -70.70 97.21 26.24
N LYS A 319 -70.11 96.67 27.32
CA LYS A 319 -70.64 96.82 28.68
C LYS A 319 -70.51 98.25 29.23
N THR A 320 -69.55 99.03 28.73
CA THR A 320 -69.41 100.46 29.05
C THR A 320 -70.41 101.37 28.33
N GLU A 321 -71.00 100.93 27.22
CA GLU A 321 -72.03 101.71 26.49
C GLU A 321 -73.45 101.46 26.99
N ALA A 322 -73.77 100.27 27.51
CA ALA A 322 -75.09 99.94 28.07
C ALA A 322 -75.31 100.45 29.53
N GLY A 323 -74.32 101.14 30.11
CA GLY A 323 -74.36 101.71 31.47
C GLY A 323 -74.48 103.24 31.52
N ARG A 324 -74.76 103.88 30.38
CA ARG A 324 -75.15 105.31 30.28
C ARG A 324 -76.60 105.41 29.85
#